data_AF-A0A2E4PMB7-F1
#
_entry.id   AF-A0A2E4PMB7-F1
#
_cell.length_a   1.000
_cell.length_b   1.000
_cell.length_c   1.000
_cell.angle_alpha   90.00
_cell.angle_beta   90.00
_cell.angle_gamma   90.00
#
_symmetry.space_group_name_H-M   'P 1'
#
loop_
_entity.id
_entity.type
_entity.pdbx_description
1 polymer ?
#
loop_
_entity_poly.entity_id
_entity_poly.type
_entity_poly.pdbx_seq_one_letter_code
_entity_poly.pdbx_strand_id
1 'polypeptide(L)'
;MKEKREKISFKESIPISKLRFWAGLVISIFLSFFLYQFFILGRDIFRSYTFTTNFNYLEFTENELLFYNLFYAFLALIIAQTFFLKIIFDTNKKLGEKRIQFKRKKIVHDQNILIWLFLYWFLKLSFFYGVMNMNSLYWGDYTFSIYEHLNFFEEYPYLFLLIILVLFLQSWQSLRVILHNYLKYMIGSFVFISIVAFAFSKINLVDFESYFKKQHAENPYIKENIELPNIPFTEALSSWNKKIELYVSKNGEIYLYGKKINLSELRGILIEINNGEYRYDNFRSFVQLNIDKNTPIKHLYKLKKVITTYSDFKIAYSAYPENLEFSTTYYQDKPIGVFEGRKVASFENEITLELTNRNEILLNKKRFNCKQIADTISQQILSNKNYNITFKLKEKALFSDYIKLLSYAREGYFKAIIFLAKEKEIDPFFIYNESENILYFMTVDIDDAEIIDKLKIPPLNLEDD
;
A
#
# COMPACT_ATOMS: atom_id res chain seq x y z
N MET A 1 -11.77 80.40 -16.77
CA MET A 1 -10.51 79.62 -16.66
C MET A 1 -10.85 78.18 -16.32
N LYS A 2 -10.67 77.23 -17.24
CA LYS A 2 -10.78 75.79 -16.93
C LYS A 2 -9.41 75.33 -16.43
N GLU A 3 -9.31 75.11 -15.13
CA GLU A 3 -8.11 74.58 -14.48
C GLU A 3 -7.87 73.15 -14.99
N LYS A 4 -6.79 72.97 -15.76
CA LYS A 4 -6.37 71.67 -16.28
C LYS A 4 -5.67 70.95 -15.12
N ARG A 5 -6.42 70.15 -14.35
CA ARG A 5 -5.83 69.26 -13.34
C ARG A 5 -4.97 68.22 -14.05
N GLU A 6 -3.65 68.43 -14.06
CA GLU A 6 -2.69 67.39 -14.42
C GLU A 6 -2.87 66.19 -13.49
N LYS A 7 -3.10 65.01 -14.07
CA LYS A 7 -3.08 63.75 -13.33
C LYS A 7 -1.64 63.49 -12.88
N ILE A 8 -1.28 63.98 -11.69
CA ILE A 8 -0.02 63.64 -11.04
C ILE A 8 -0.05 62.13 -10.73
N SER A 9 0.65 61.34 -11.54
CA SER A 9 0.86 59.91 -11.29
C SER A 9 1.91 59.76 -10.18
N PHE A 10 1.47 59.50 -8.95
CA PHE A 10 2.34 59.29 -7.79
C PHE A 10 3.15 57.96 -7.79
N LYS A 11 3.22 57.23 -8.91
CA LYS A 11 4.04 56.01 -9.02
C LYS A 11 5.51 56.37 -9.31
N GLU A 12 6.30 56.55 -8.26
CA GLU A 12 7.76 56.60 -8.34
C GLU A 12 8.32 55.29 -8.94
N SER A 13 8.99 55.37 -10.09
CA SER A 13 9.64 54.23 -10.73
C SER A 13 10.90 53.83 -9.97
N ILE A 14 11.04 52.54 -9.62
CA ILE A 14 12.24 52.01 -8.96
C ILE A 14 13.28 51.67 -10.03
N PRO A 15 14.46 52.33 -10.10
CA PRO A 15 15.49 51.98 -11.07
C PRO A 15 16.10 50.62 -10.74
N ILE A 16 16.24 49.75 -11.75
CA ILE A 16 16.81 48.41 -11.66
C ILE A 16 18.09 48.36 -12.50
N SER A 17 19.18 47.83 -11.92
CA SER A 17 20.44 47.62 -12.65
C SER A 17 20.32 46.45 -13.63
N LYS A 18 20.74 46.65 -14.89
CA LYS A 18 20.75 45.61 -15.93
C LYS A 18 21.59 44.39 -15.51
N LEU A 19 22.75 44.62 -14.89
CA LEU A 19 23.62 43.55 -14.41
C LEU A 19 22.91 42.70 -13.35
N ARG A 20 22.25 43.34 -12.37
CA ARG A 20 21.52 42.64 -11.31
C ARG A 20 20.31 41.88 -11.84
N PHE A 21 19.64 42.44 -12.85
CA PHE A 21 18.54 41.75 -13.51
C PHE A 21 19.01 40.45 -14.16
N TRP A 22 20.03 40.51 -15.02
CA TRP A 22 20.53 39.32 -15.73
C TRP A 22 21.21 38.33 -14.78
N ALA A 23 22.07 38.79 -13.88
CA ALA A 23 22.71 37.92 -12.89
C ALA A 23 21.69 37.26 -11.96
N GLY A 24 20.69 38.03 -11.49
CA GLY A 24 19.60 37.49 -10.68
C GLY A 24 18.80 36.43 -11.43
N LEU A 25 18.48 36.67 -12.71
CA LEU A 25 17.73 35.72 -13.52
C LEU A 25 18.49 34.40 -13.68
N VAL A 26 19.78 34.46 -14.03
CA VAL A 26 20.63 33.27 -14.18
C VAL A 26 20.75 32.52 -12.85
N ILE A 27 21.09 33.21 -11.76
CA ILE A 27 21.21 32.60 -10.42
C ILE A 27 19.91 31.94 -10.00
N SER A 28 18.76 32.58 -10.23
CA SER A 28 17.46 32.02 -9.88
C SER A 28 17.10 30.79 -10.72
N ILE A 29 17.43 30.77 -12.01
CA ILE A 29 17.20 29.56 -12.82
C ILE A 29 18.04 28.39 -12.29
N PHE A 30 19.33 28.61 -12.01
CA PHE A 30 20.17 27.58 -11.42
C PHE A 30 19.65 27.11 -10.06
N LEU A 31 19.27 28.04 -9.18
CA LEU A 31 18.68 27.72 -7.88
C LEU A 31 17.39 26.90 -8.02
N SER A 32 16.51 27.28 -8.96
CA SER A 32 15.27 26.54 -9.22
C SER A 32 15.55 25.12 -9.70
N PHE A 33 16.57 24.93 -10.53
CA PHE A 33 16.96 23.59 -10.98
C PHE A 33 17.44 22.73 -9.80
N PHE A 34 18.31 23.27 -8.94
CA PHE A 34 18.76 22.55 -7.74
C PHE A 34 17.60 22.22 -6.78
N LEU A 35 16.69 23.16 -6.54
CA LEU A 35 15.51 22.94 -5.70
C LEU A 35 14.57 21.89 -6.29
N TYR A 36 14.36 21.91 -7.60
CA TYR A 36 13.56 20.91 -8.31
C TYR A 36 14.15 19.51 -8.13
N GLN A 37 15.46 19.35 -8.35
CA GLN A 37 16.14 18.07 -8.14
C GLN A 37 16.08 17.63 -6.67
N PHE A 38 16.20 18.57 -5.72
CA PHE A 38 16.05 18.28 -4.29
C PHE A 38 14.65 17.73 -3.96
N PHE A 39 13.57 18.30 -4.50
CA PHE A 39 12.21 17.82 -4.25
C PHE A 39 11.95 16.43 -4.83
N ILE A 40 12.41 16.18 -6.06
CA ILE A 40 12.31 14.85 -6.69
C ILE A 40 13.10 13.81 -5.88
N LEU A 41 14.34 14.13 -5.55
CA LEU A 41 15.17 13.23 -4.74
C LEU A 41 14.53 12.95 -3.38
N GLY A 42 13.97 13.97 -2.74
CA GLY A 42 13.22 13.80 -1.48
C GLY A 42 12.06 12.83 -1.64
N ARG A 43 11.20 13.00 -2.66
CA ARG A 43 10.08 12.09 -2.97
C ARG A 43 10.59 10.65 -3.17
N ASP A 44 11.61 10.46 -3.98
CA ASP A 44 12.11 9.11 -4.31
C ASP A 44 12.82 8.45 -3.14
N ILE A 45 13.48 9.22 -2.26
CA ILE A 45 13.96 8.72 -0.97
C ILE A 45 12.78 8.22 -0.13
N PHE A 46 11.69 8.99 0.02
CA PHE A 46 10.51 8.51 0.76
C PHE A 46 9.91 7.25 0.12
N ARG A 47 9.77 7.20 -1.21
CA ARG A 47 9.33 6.00 -1.93
C ARG A 47 10.23 4.80 -1.66
N SER A 48 11.54 4.98 -1.58
CA SER A 48 12.46 3.87 -1.25
C SER A 48 12.24 3.29 0.15
N TYR A 49 11.68 4.06 1.08
CA TYR A 49 11.31 3.56 2.42
C TYR A 49 9.93 2.91 2.47
N THR A 50 9.20 2.87 1.35
CA THR A 50 7.93 2.14 1.22
C THR A 50 8.15 0.68 0.84
N PHE A 51 9.38 0.26 0.55
CA PHE A 51 9.68 -1.13 0.21
C PHE A 51 9.22 -2.09 1.31
N THR A 52 8.48 -3.12 0.92
CA THR A 52 8.02 -4.18 1.81
C THR A 52 8.95 -5.38 1.78
N THR A 53 8.77 -6.32 2.71
CA THR A 53 9.48 -7.61 2.72
C THR A 53 9.20 -8.45 1.47
N ASN A 54 8.09 -8.18 0.78
CA ASN A 54 7.73 -8.78 -0.50
C ASN A 54 8.26 -7.98 -1.70
N PHE A 55 9.12 -6.99 -1.49
CA PHE A 55 9.67 -6.11 -2.53
C PHE A 55 8.60 -5.29 -3.29
N ASN A 56 7.41 -5.12 -2.70
CA ASN A 56 6.45 -4.13 -3.18
C ASN A 56 6.91 -2.74 -2.74
N TYR A 57 6.50 -1.73 -3.50
CA TYR A 57 6.79 -0.33 -3.20
C TYR A 57 5.63 0.53 -3.65
N LEU A 58 5.66 1.80 -3.26
CA LEU A 58 4.76 2.81 -3.78
C LEU A 58 5.10 3.11 -5.25
N GLU A 59 4.48 2.34 -6.14
CA GLU A 59 4.56 2.51 -7.58
C GLU A 59 3.78 3.77 -7.99
N PHE A 60 4.41 4.58 -8.83
CA PHE A 60 3.75 5.71 -9.48
C PHE A 60 3.71 5.44 -10.97
N THR A 61 2.55 5.64 -11.57
CA THR A 61 2.41 5.62 -13.02
C THR A 61 3.26 6.72 -13.67
N GLU A 62 3.57 6.58 -14.96
CA GLU A 62 4.32 7.60 -15.68
C GLU A 62 3.63 8.97 -15.66
N ASN A 63 2.29 8.97 -15.67
CA ASN A 63 1.48 10.17 -15.59
C ASN A 63 1.56 10.83 -14.21
N GLU A 64 1.53 10.04 -13.13
CA GLU A 64 1.73 10.52 -11.76
C GLU A 64 3.12 11.13 -11.58
N LEU A 65 4.16 10.43 -12.06
CA LEU A 65 5.53 10.93 -11.99
C LEU A 65 5.66 12.26 -12.72
N LEU A 66 5.10 12.37 -13.93
CA LEU A 66 5.10 13.60 -14.70
C LEU A 66 4.34 14.72 -13.99
N PHE A 67 3.19 14.41 -13.40
CA PHE A 67 2.38 15.36 -12.63
C PHE A 67 3.15 15.93 -11.44
N TYR A 68 3.73 15.06 -10.59
CA TYR A 68 4.50 15.50 -9.43
C TYR A 68 5.79 16.23 -9.82
N ASN A 69 6.49 15.75 -10.86
CA ASN A 69 7.66 16.45 -11.40
C ASN A 69 7.30 17.86 -11.88
N LEU A 70 6.20 18.01 -12.61
CA LEU A 70 5.73 19.31 -13.09
C LEU A 70 5.36 20.23 -11.91
N PHE A 71 4.65 19.71 -10.91
CA PHE A 71 4.33 20.44 -9.70
C PHE A 71 5.60 20.94 -8.98
N TYR A 72 6.58 20.06 -8.74
CA TYR A 72 7.84 20.44 -8.10
C TYR A 72 8.64 21.44 -8.92
N ALA A 73 8.61 21.35 -10.26
CA ALA A 73 9.26 22.30 -11.14
C ALA A 73 8.64 23.71 -11.01
N PHE A 74 7.30 23.80 -11.02
CA PHE A 74 6.60 25.07 -10.76
C PHE A 74 6.92 25.62 -9.37
N LEU A 75 6.86 24.78 -8.34
CA LEU A 75 7.15 25.18 -6.97
C LEU A 75 8.58 25.73 -6.85
N ALA A 76 9.57 25.03 -7.40
CA ALA A 76 10.97 25.46 -7.39
C ALA A 76 11.19 26.78 -8.14
N LEU A 77 10.54 26.97 -9.29
CA LEU A 77 10.62 28.21 -10.06
C LEU A 77 9.97 29.39 -9.34
N ILE A 78 8.83 29.19 -8.67
CA ILE A 78 8.17 30.23 -7.87
C ILE A 78 9.04 30.63 -6.65
N ILE A 79 9.64 29.66 -5.96
CA ILE A 79 10.58 29.94 -4.86
C ILE A 79 11.76 30.76 -5.39
N ALA A 80 12.35 30.34 -6.52
CA ALA A 80 13.47 31.05 -7.12
C ALA A 80 13.10 32.44 -7.65
N GLN A 81 11.85 32.66 -8.06
CA GLN A 81 11.31 33.97 -8.39
C GLN A 81 11.36 34.90 -7.16
N THR A 82 11.08 34.41 -5.96
CA THR A 82 11.24 35.19 -4.72
C THR A 82 12.70 35.62 -4.51
N PHE A 83 13.66 34.72 -4.74
CA PHE A 83 15.09 35.05 -4.70
C PHE A 83 15.50 36.04 -5.79
N PHE A 84 14.94 35.92 -6.99
CA PHE A 84 15.16 36.87 -8.09
C PHE A 84 14.73 38.28 -7.69
N LEU A 85 13.51 38.41 -7.15
CA LEU A 85 12.99 39.69 -6.66
C LEU A 85 13.85 40.24 -5.54
N LYS A 86 14.35 39.38 -4.63
CA LYS A 86 15.31 39.78 -3.60
C LYS A 86 16.59 40.36 -4.21
N ILE A 87 17.23 39.69 -5.16
CA ILE A 87 18.48 40.18 -5.81
C ILE A 87 18.26 41.54 -6.50
N ILE A 88 17.10 41.72 -7.13
CA ILE A 88 16.76 42.96 -7.83
C ILE A 88 16.50 44.11 -6.86
N PHE A 89 15.70 43.87 -5.82
CA PHE A 89 15.21 44.94 -4.93
C PHE A 89 16.06 45.16 -3.68
N ASP A 90 16.95 44.22 -3.32
CA ASP A 90 17.85 44.35 -2.16
C ASP A 90 19.11 45.17 -2.54
N THR A 91 19.00 46.48 -2.37
CA THR A 91 20.03 47.47 -2.75
C THR A 91 20.54 48.23 -1.52
N ASN A 92 21.84 48.54 -1.49
CA ASN A 92 22.45 49.38 -0.46
C ASN A 92 21.77 50.75 -0.34
N LYS A 93 21.75 51.29 0.88
CA LYS A 93 21.13 52.59 1.17
C LYS A 93 21.83 53.69 0.39
N LYS A 94 21.12 54.35 -0.52
CA LYS A 94 21.50 55.68 -1.02
C LYS A 94 20.97 56.75 -0.08
N LEU A 95 21.80 57.74 0.26
CA LEU A 95 21.39 58.92 1.03
C LEU A 95 20.23 59.62 0.31
N GLY A 96 19.12 59.86 1.01
CA GLY A 96 17.92 60.52 0.45
C GLY A 96 16.77 59.61 0.00
N GLU A 97 16.98 58.29 -0.19
CA GLU A 97 15.97 57.37 -0.74
C GLU A 97 15.14 56.59 0.32
N LYS A 98 14.85 57.19 1.49
CA LYS A 98 14.20 56.47 2.62
C LYS A 98 12.87 55.80 2.24
N ARG A 99 12.02 56.50 1.47
CA ARG A 99 10.69 56.01 1.04
C ARG A 99 10.78 54.83 0.05
N ILE A 100 11.71 54.93 -0.91
CA ILE A 100 11.95 53.88 -1.91
C ILE A 100 12.55 52.63 -1.24
N GLN A 101 13.46 52.82 -0.29
CA GLN A 101 14.03 51.72 0.50
C GLN A 101 12.98 51.01 1.35
N PHE A 102 12.06 51.74 1.98
CA PHE A 102 10.96 51.13 2.73
C PHE A 102 10.08 50.28 1.81
N LYS A 103 9.71 50.79 0.62
CA LYS A 103 8.95 50.02 -0.39
C LYS A 103 9.70 48.76 -0.83
N ARG A 104 11.00 48.86 -1.14
CA ARG A 104 11.85 47.71 -1.52
C ARG A 104 11.90 46.64 -0.41
N LYS A 105 12.16 47.06 0.83
CA LYS A 105 12.20 46.16 1.99
C LYS A 105 10.86 45.49 2.25
N LYS A 106 9.76 46.23 2.13
CA LYS A 106 8.41 45.69 2.27
C LYS A 106 8.15 44.58 1.25
N ILE A 107 8.47 44.79 -0.03
CA ILE A 107 8.32 43.74 -1.07
C ILE A 107 9.10 42.49 -0.68
N VAL A 108 10.39 42.64 -0.36
CA VAL A 108 11.25 41.49 -0.01
C VAL A 108 10.72 40.76 1.23
N HIS A 109 10.24 41.50 2.23
CA HIS A 109 9.69 40.94 3.46
C HIS A 109 8.38 40.19 3.22
N ASP A 110 7.43 40.81 2.51
CA ASP A 110 6.14 40.21 2.17
C ASP A 110 6.34 38.91 1.37
N GLN A 111 7.26 38.91 0.39
CA GLN A 111 7.58 37.72 -0.40
C GLN A 111 8.21 36.61 0.46
N ASN A 112 9.16 36.95 1.32
CA ASN A 112 9.86 35.97 2.16
C ASN A 112 8.92 35.34 3.20
N ILE A 113 8.15 36.14 3.94
CA ILE A 113 7.28 35.59 5.01
C ILE A 113 6.33 34.55 4.45
N LEU A 114 5.67 34.86 3.33
CA LEU A 114 4.62 34.03 2.78
C LEU A 114 5.17 32.72 2.21
N ILE A 115 6.26 32.78 1.45
CA ILE A 115 6.88 31.58 0.89
C ILE A 115 7.44 30.68 2.00
N TRP A 116 8.08 31.24 3.03
CA TRP A 116 8.63 30.46 4.13
C TRP A 116 7.54 29.85 5.01
N LEU A 117 6.46 30.58 5.27
CA LEU A 117 5.30 30.05 6.00
C LEU A 117 4.63 28.90 5.22
N PHE A 118 4.43 29.07 3.92
CA PHE A 118 3.91 28.00 3.06
C PHE A 118 4.84 26.79 3.10
N LEU A 119 6.14 26.98 2.86
CA LEU A 119 7.10 25.88 2.84
C LEU A 119 7.16 25.13 4.17
N TYR A 120 7.10 25.84 5.29
CA TYR A 120 7.09 25.21 6.61
C TYR A 120 5.89 24.26 6.77
N TRP A 121 4.68 24.71 6.42
CA TRP A 121 3.48 23.87 6.51
C TRP A 121 3.46 22.76 5.46
N PHE A 122 3.80 23.09 4.22
CA PHE A 122 3.82 22.15 3.11
C PHE A 122 4.82 21.02 3.35
N LEU A 123 6.04 21.34 3.79
CA LEU A 123 7.06 20.35 4.11
C LEU A 123 6.65 19.47 5.30
N LYS A 124 6.01 20.02 6.34
CA LYS A 124 5.50 19.23 7.46
C LYS A 124 4.44 18.23 7.02
N LEU A 125 3.46 18.68 6.24
CA LEU A 125 2.39 17.81 5.73
C LEU A 125 2.94 16.77 4.76
N SER A 126 3.83 17.16 3.84
CA SER A 126 4.47 16.26 2.89
C SER A 126 5.33 15.21 3.60
N PHE A 127 6.09 15.62 4.62
CA PHE A 127 6.89 14.71 5.44
C PHE A 127 6.00 13.73 6.20
N PHE A 128 4.95 14.21 6.86
CA PHE A 128 3.98 13.37 7.55
C PHE A 128 3.34 12.36 6.60
N TYR A 129 2.90 12.81 5.42
CA TYR A 129 2.32 11.93 4.40
C TYR A 129 3.32 10.89 3.90
N GLY A 130 4.58 11.29 3.64
CA GLY A 130 5.64 10.36 3.27
C GLY A 130 5.89 9.31 4.35
N VAL A 131 6.03 9.74 5.60
CA VAL A 131 6.20 8.89 6.79
C VAL A 131 5.06 7.88 6.97
N MET A 132 3.82 8.30 6.74
CA MET A 132 2.66 7.41 6.85
C MET A 132 2.58 6.34 5.74
N ASN A 133 3.37 6.47 4.67
CA ASN A 133 3.51 5.43 3.65
C ASN A 133 4.73 4.54 3.86
N MET A 134 5.65 4.89 4.77
CA MET A 134 6.86 4.09 5.03
C MET A 134 6.51 2.76 5.71
N ASN A 135 7.20 1.69 5.34
CA ASN A 135 7.06 0.37 5.97
C ASN A 135 7.90 0.25 7.26
N SER A 136 9.02 0.97 7.32
CA SER A 136 10.09 0.71 8.31
C SER A 136 10.00 1.51 9.62
N LEU A 137 8.89 2.17 9.95
CA LEU A 137 8.84 3.12 11.07
C LEU A 137 8.58 2.47 12.45
N TYR A 138 9.37 1.44 12.79
CA TYR A 138 9.65 0.92 14.14
C TYR A 138 9.03 -0.44 14.58
N TRP A 139 8.00 -1.01 13.94
CA TRP A 139 7.27 -2.17 14.52
C TRP A 139 6.86 -3.27 13.51
N GLY A 140 7.84 -3.78 12.75
CA GLY A 140 7.63 -4.88 11.79
C GLY A 140 7.03 -4.42 10.46
N ASP A 141 6.53 -5.38 9.67
CA ASP A 141 5.92 -5.16 8.34
C ASP A 141 4.52 -4.55 8.45
N TYR A 142 4.41 -3.39 9.09
CA TYR A 142 3.15 -2.66 9.24
C TYR A 142 3.23 -1.32 8.52
N THR A 143 2.57 -1.24 7.36
CA THR A 143 2.35 -0.01 6.60
C THR A 143 0.97 0.55 6.90
N PHE A 144 0.84 1.85 7.17
CA PHE A 144 -0.49 2.47 7.14
C PHE A 144 -1.01 2.55 5.70
N SER A 145 -0.11 2.63 4.70
CA SER A 145 -0.44 2.71 3.27
C SER A 145 -1.49 3.78 2.98
N ILE A 146 -1.32 4.98 3.56
CA ILE A 146 -2.30 6.07 3.43
C ILE A 146 -2.57 6.45 1.97
N TYR A 147 -1.62 6.24 1.05
CA TYR A 147 -1.81 6.46 -0.38
C TYR A 147 -2.98 5.66 -0.98
N GLU A 148 -3.21 4.42 -0.54
CA GLU A 148 -4.32 3.57 -1.00
C GLU A 148 -5.69 4.07 -0.51
N HIS A 149 -5.70 4.92 0.52
CA HIS A 149 -6.90 5.54 1.08
C HIS A 149 -7.06 7.02 0.71
N LEU A 150 -5.98 7.66 0.26
CA LEU A 150 -5.90 9.07 -0.04
C LEU A 150 -4.93 9.28 -1.20
N ASN A 151 -5.42 9.09 -2.42
CA ASN A 151 -4.62 9.32 -3.62
C ASN A 151 -4.77 10.77 -4.09
N PHE A 152 -3.80 11.60 -3.76
CA PHE A 152 -3.77 13.01 -4.14
C PHE A 152 -3.79 13.28 -5.66
N PHE A 153 -3.27 12.35 -6.48
CA PHE A 153 -3.25 12.50 -7.92
C PHE A 153 -4.62 12.25 -8.54
N GLU A 154 -5.31 11.19 -8.10
CA GLU A 154 -6.62 10.82 -8.65
C GLU A 154 -7.74 11.66 -8.05
N GLU A 155 -7.74 11.87 -6.73
CA GLU A 155 -8.84 12.52 -6.02
C GLU A 155 -8.72 14.04 -5.96
N TYR A 156 -7.49 14.59 -5.86
CA TYR A 156 -7.24 16.02 -5.61
C TYR A 156 -6.23 16.71 -6.55
N PRO A 157 -6.20 16.45 -7.87
CA PRO A 157 -5.21 17.05 -8.76
C PRO A 157 -5.32 18.58 -8.81
N TYR A 158 -6.54 19.12 -8.70
CA TYR A 158 -6.80 20.56 -8.71
C TYR A 158 -6.22 21.30 -7.50
N LEU A 159 -6.00 20.61 -6.37
CA LEU A 159 -5.37 21.21 -5.19
C LEU A 159 -3.95 21.67 -5.51
N PHE A 160 -3.17 20.86 -6.24
CA PHE A 160 -1.80 21.18 -6.63
C PHE A 160 -1.76 22.34 -7.62
N LEU A 161 -2.67 22.36 -8.60
CA LEU A 161 -2.83 23.50 -9.52
C LEU A 161 -3.17 24.79 -8.76
N LEU A 162 -4.08 24.72 -7.78
CA LEU A 162 -4.46 25.86 -6.97
C LEU A 162 -3.30 26.37 -6.13
N ILE A 163 -2.50 25.49 -5.52
CA ILE A 163 -1.28 25.86 -4.78
C ILE A 163 -0.34 26.66 -5.68
N ILE A 164 -0.03 26.17 -6.88
CA ILE A 164 0.84 26.87 -7.83
C ILE A 164 0.27 28.24 -8.20
N LEU A 165 -1.03 28.30 -8.53
CA LEU A 165 -1.69 29.54 -8.93
C LEU A 165 -1.72 30.57 -7.80
N VAL A 166 -2.06 30.15 -6.57
CA VAL A 166 -2.10 31.03 -5.40
C VAL A 166 -0.71 31.56 -5.08
N LEU A 167 0.31 30.70 -4.99
CA LEU A 167 1.68 31.13 -4.72
C LEU A 167 2.20 32.08 -5.79
N PHE A 168 1.92 31.78 -7.07
CA PHE A 168 2.30 32.64 -8.17
C PHE A 168 1.61 34.01 -8.10
N LEU A 169 0.29 34.07 -7.97
CA LEU A 169 -0.45 35.33 -7.91
C LEU A 169 -0.05 36.16 -6.67
N GLN A 170 0.15 35.50 -5.54
CA GLN A 170 0.63 36.11 -4.31
C GLN A 170 2.02 36.72 -4.49
N SER A 171 2.91 36.08 -5.27
CA SER A 171 4.22 36.64 -5.60
C SER A 171 4.15 37.97 -6.39
N TRP A 172 3.04 38.20 -7.08
CA TRP A 172 2.82 39.42 -7.89
C TRP A 172 2.07 40.53 -7.16
N GLN A 173 1.40 40.23 -6.05
CA GLN A 173 0.57 41.19 -5.32
C GLN A 173 1.37 42.43 -4.87
N SER A 174 2.58 42.22 -4.32
CA SER A 174 3.45 43.31 -3.86
C SER A 174 4.01 44.17 -5.00
N LEU A 175 4.08 43.63 -6.23
CA LEU A 175 4.62 44.31 -7.41
C LEU A 175 3.59 45.22 -8.10
N ARG A 176 2.28 44.97 -7.89
CA ARG A 176 1.17 45.76 -8.47
C ARG A 176 1.26 47.26 -8.16
N VAL A 177 1.79 47.59 -6.97
CA VAL A 177 1.91 48.99 -6.51
C VAL A 177 2.99 49.74 -7.29
N ILE A 178 3.96 49.05 -7.89
CA ILE A 178 5.16 49.66 -8.49
C ILE A 178 5.13 49.62 -10.01
N LEU A 179 4.68 48.51 -10.60
CA LEU A 179 4.68 48.34 -12.06
C LEU A 179 3.44 49.00 -12.69
N HIS A 180 3.63 49.76 -13.77
CA HIS A 180 2.53 50.37 -14.52
C HIS A 180 1.77 49.32 -15.36
N ASN A 181 2.50 48.47 -16.08
CA ASN A 181 1.95 47.38 -16.90
C ASN A 181 2.03 46.02 -16.19
N TYR A 182 1.67 45.97 -14.90
CA TYR A 182 1.91 44.81 -14.05
C TYR A 182 1.32 43.51 -14.62
N LEU A 183 0.12 43.55 -15.22
CA LEU A 183 -0.54 42.37 -15.81
C LEU A 183 0.27 41.77 -16.96
N LYS A 184 0.86 42.61 -17.83
CA LYS A 184 1.68 42.14 -18.95
C LYS A 184 2.91 41.40 -18.47
N TYR A 185 3.59 41.93 -17.44
CA TYR A 185 4.76 41.28 -16.85
C TYR A 185 4.40 40.02 -16.08
N MET A 186 3.27 40.03 -15.37
CA MET A 186 2.75 38.86 -14.67
C MET A 186 2.48 37.72 -15.66
N ILE A 187 1.68 37.96 -16.71
CA ILE A 187 1.39 36.96 -17.75
C ILE A 187 2.68 36.50 -18.43
N GLY A 188 3.56 37.43 -18.81
CA GLY A 188 4.84 37.09 -19.43
C GLY A 188 5.71 36.18 -18.55
N SER A 189 5.77 36.45 -17.25
CA SER A 189 6.50 35.60 -16.31
C SER A 189 5.83 34.25 -16.10
N PHE A 190 4.49 34.18 -16.09
CA PHE A 190 3.76 32.93 -15.96
C PHE A 190 4.04 32.01 -17.15
N VAL A 191 3.99 32.56 -18.38
CA VAL A 191 4.31 31.82 -19.61
C VAL A 191 5.76 31.34 -19.57
N PHE A 192 6.70 32.21 -19.18
CA PHE A 192 8.10 31.85 -19.05
C PHE A 192 8.32 30.71 -18.04
N ILE A 193 7.76 30.84 -16.83
CA ILE A 193 7.82 29.81 -15.79
C ILE A 193 7.19 28.50 -16.28
N SER A 194 6.07 28.55 -17.00
CA SER A 194 5.40 27.35 -17.51
C SER A 194 6.26 26.60 -18.52
N ILE A 195 6.92 27.31 -19.44
CA ILE A 195 7.83 26.71 -20.43
C ILE A 195 9.03 26.05 -19.72
N VAL A 196 9.65 26.77 -18.78
CA VAL A 196 10.81 26.25 -18.04
C VAL A 196 10.40 25.08 -17.13
N ALA A 197 9.24 25.15 -16.49
CA ALA A 197 8.71 24.07 -15.64
C ALA A 197 8.49 22.79 -16.45
N PHE A 198 7.93 22.92 -17.65
CA PHE A 198 7.76 21.79 -18.56
C PHE A 198 9.10 21.21 -19.03
N ALA A 199 10.10 22.05 -19.29
CA ALA A 199 11.44 21.58 -19.62
C ALA A 199 12.08 20.83 -18.43
N PHE A 200 11.96 21.37 -17.21
CA PHE A 200 12.47 20.75 -16.00
C PHE A 200 11.81 19.40 -15.73
N SER A 201 10.48 19.29 -15.85
CA SER A 201 9.74 18.07 -15.52
C SER A 201 10.16 16.84 -16.34
N LYS A 202 10.79 17.05 -17.49
CA LYS A 202 11.35 16.00 -18.36
C LYS A 202 12.77 15.57 -17.98
N ILE A 203 13.43 16.29 -17.07
CA ILE A 203 14.80 16.02 -16.64
C ILE A 203 14.77 15.30 -15.28
N ASN A 204 15.18 14.03 -15.27
CA ASN A 204 15.47 13.27 -14.06
C ASN A 204 16.97 12.95 -14.06
N LEU A 205 17.71 13.41 -13.06
CA LEU A 205 19.15 13.13 -12.97
C LEU A 205 19.46 11.71 -12.50
N VAL A 206 18.56 11.11 -11.73
CA VAL A 206 18.71 9.77 -11.16
C VAL A 206 17.51 8.93 -11.59
N ASP A 207 17.80 7.77 -12.18
CA ASP A 207 16.77 6.82 -12.61
C ASP A 207 16.41 5.86 -11.45
N PHE A 208 15.66 6.39 -10.48
CA PHE A 208 15.13 5.59 -9.38
C PHE A 208 14.12 4.55 -9.85
N GLU A 209 13.40 4.81 -10.93
CA GLU A 209 12.34 3.93 -11.41
C GLU A 209 12.93 2.61 -11.94
N SER A 210 14.05 2.65 -12.67
CA SER A 210 14.77 1.44 -13.06
C SER A 210 15.31 0.66 -11.84
N TYR A 211 15.78 1.36 -10.81
CA TYR A 211 16.20 0.72 -9.56
C TYR A 211 15.01 0.06 -8.84
N PHE A 212 13.87 0.74 -8.75
CA PHE A 212 12.68 0.20 -8.09
C PHE A 212 12.11 -1.00 -8.82
N LYS A 213 11.98 -0.93 -10.14
CA LYS A 213 11.54 -2.06 -10.98
C LYS A 213 12.46 -3.26 -10.84
N LYS A 214 13.78 -3.04 -10.74
CA LYS A 214 14.74 -4.12 -10.51
C LYS A 214 14.53 -4.80 -9.16
N GLN A 215 14.29 -4.05 -8.09
CA GLN A 215 14.01 -4.63 -6.77
C GLN A 215 12.66 -5.34 -6.75
N HIS A 216 11.64 -4.73 -7.33
CA HIS A 216 10.30 -5.28 -7.41
C HIS A 216 10.23 -6.60 -8.20
N ALA A 217 11.09 -6.78 -9.19
CA ALA A 217 11.22 -8.05 -9.92
C ALA A 217 11.64 -9.24 -9.03
N GLU A 218 12.20 -8.99 -7.84
CA GLU A 218 12.51 -10.04 -6.84
C GLU A 218 11.30 -10.42 -5.97
N ASN A 219 10.17 -9.73 -6.12
CA ASN A 219 8.92 -10.09 -5.45
C ASN A 219 8.57 -11.57 -5.78
N PRO A 220 8.38 -12.45 -4.78
CA PRO A 220 8.04 -13.86 -5.01
C PRO A 220 6.81 -14.08 -5.89
N TYR A 221 5.79 -13.23 -5.80
CA TYR A 221 4.60 -13.30 -6.64
C TYR A 221 4.92 -13.11 -8.12
N ILE A 222 5.85 -12.19 -8.44
CA ILE A 222 6.24 -11.87 -9.81
C ILE A 222 7.26 -12.88 -10.32
N LYS A 223 8.33 -13.09 -9.56
CA LYS A 223 9.47 -13.95 -9.92
C LYS A 223 9.04 -15.38 -10.21
N GLU A 224 8.14 -15.91 -9.39
CA GLU A 224 7.66 -17.29 -9.51
C GLU A 224 6.28 -17.38 -10.18
N ASN A 225 5.74 -16.25 -10.67
CA ASN A 225 4.44 -16.13 -11.34
C ASN A 225 3.32 -16.81 -10.54
N ILE A 226 3.19 -16.43 -9.26
CA ILE A 226 2.19 -16.95 -8.33
C ILE A 226 0.97 -16.04 -8.37
N GLU A 227 -0.15 -16.57 -8.84
CA GLU A 227 -1.43 -15.87 -8.85
C GLU A 227 -2.34 -16.44 -7.75
N LEU A 228 -2.66 -15.63 -6.75
CA LEU A 228 -3.55 -16.06 -5.67
C LEU A 228 -4.99 -16.26 -6.18
N PRO A 229 -5.76 -17.17 -5.58
CA PRO A 229 -7.16 -17.39 -5.93
C PRO A 229 -8.06 -16.25 -5.41
N ASN A 230 -9.12 -15.94 -6.14
CA ASN A 230 -10.19 -15.06 -5.69
C ASN A 230 -11.25 -15.88 -4.95
N ILE A 231 -11.65 -15.44 -3.75
CA ILE A 231 -12.62 -16.14 -2.91
C ILE A 231 -13.70 -15.20 -2.36
N PRO A 232 -14.93 -15.70 -2.12
CA PRO A 232 -16.06 -14.90 -1.65
C PRO A 232 -15.91 -14.37 -0.22
N PHE A 233 -15.15 -15.07 0.63
CA PHE A 233 -14.95 -14.70 2.03
C PHE A 233 -13.46 -14.73 2.37
N THR A 234 -13.01 -13.65 3.01
CA THR A 234 -11.65 -13.48 3.49
C THR A 234 -11.66 -12.88 4.90
N GLU A 235 -10.71 -13.28 5.73
CA GLU A 235 -10.41 -12.70 7.02
C GLU A 235 -8.97 -12.13 7.03
N ALA A 236 -8.71 -11.15 7.90
CA ALA A 236 -7.39 -10.53 7.99
C ALA A 236 -6.36 -11.50 8.60
N LEU A 237 -5.21 -11.65 7.95
CA LEU A 237 -4.10 -12.48 8.45
C LEU A 237 -3.10 -11.59 9.19
N SER A 238 -3.28 -11.44 10.50
CA SER A 238 -2.43 -10.55 11.32
C SER A 238 -0.94 -10.94 11.26
N SER A 239 -0.10 -10.01 10.82
CA SER A 239 1.35 -10.21 10.69
C SER A 239 2.03 -10.54 12.03
N TRP A 240 1.46 -10.10 13.16
CA TRP A 240 2.05 -10.31 14.48
C TRP A 240 2.04 -11.77 14.93
N ASN A 241 1.11 -12.57 14.39
CA ASN A 241 0.99 -14.00 14.71
C ASN A 241 1.59 -14.89 13.60
N LYS A 242 2.08 -14.30 12.51
CA LYS A 242 2.70 -15.02 11.40
C LYS A 242 4.09 -15.51 11.84
N LYS A 243 4.31 -16.83 11.82
CA LYS A 243 5.61 -17.44 12.15
C LYS A 243 6.48 -17.67 10.92
N ILE A 244 5.84 -18.05 9.82
CA ILE A 244 6.51 -18.31 8.55
C ILE A 244 5.56 -17.98 7.40
N GLU A 245 6.12 -17.47 6.31
CA GLU A 245 5.42 -17.19 5.07
C GLU A 245 6.05 -18.02 3.96
N LEU A 246 5.23 -18.86 3.32
CA LEU A 246 5.66 -19.75 2.26
C LEU A 246 4.94 -19.43 0.97
N TYR A 247 5.69 -19.51 -0.12
CA TYR A 247 5.20 -19.31 -1.47
C TYR A 247 5.23 -20.63 -2.21
N VAL A 248 4.15 -20.97 -2.90
CA VAL A 248 4.03 -22.24 -3.62
C VAL A 248 3.68 -21.98 -5.07
N SER A 249 4.59 -22.36 -5.98
CA SER A 249 4.37 -22.21 -7.43
C SER A 249 3.30 -23.19 -7.92
N LYS A 250 2.82 -22.96 -9.15
CA LYS A 250 1.91 -23.87 -9.87
C LYS A 250 2.40 -25.33 -9.91
N ASN A 251 3.72 -25.55 -9.90
CA ASN A 251 4.33 -26.88 -9.93
C ASN A 251 4.50 -27.51 -8.53
N GLY A 252 4.10 -26.80 -7.48
CA GLY A 252 4.25 -27.22 -6.09
C GLY A 252 5.67 -27.03 -5.55
N GLU A 253 6.46 -26.15 -6.15
CA GLU A 253 7.77 -25.76 -5.63
C GLU A 253 7.58 -24.75 -4.50
N ILE A 254 8.36 -24.89 -3.42
CA ILE A 254 8.19 -24.11 -2.20
C ILE A 254 9.31 -23.09 -2.13
N TYR A 255 8.98 -21.86 -1.79
CA TYR A 255 9.92 -20.76 -1.63
C TYR A 255 9.72 -20.08 -0.28
N LEU A 256 10.84 -19.74 0.34
CA LEU A 256 10.93 -18.99 1.59
C LEU A 256 11.98 -17.89 1.40
N TYR A 257 11.59 -16.63 1.64
CA TYR A 257 12.44 -15.45 1.39
C TYR A 257 13.07 -15.44 -0.03
N GLY A 258 12.27 -15.80 -1.04
CA GLY A 258 12.70 -15.86 -2.45
C GLY A 258 13.68 -16.99 -2.80
N LYS A 259 13.99 -17.89 -1.84
CA LYS A 259 14.83 -19.06 -2.06
C LYS A 259 13.95 -20.31 -2.14
N LYS A 260 14.18 -21.12 -3.17
CA LYS A 260 13.56 -22.43 -3.31
C LYS A 260 14.05 -23.35 -2.20
N ILE A 261 13.13 -23.99 -1.49
CA ILE A 261 13.40 -24.95 -0.43
C ILE A 261 12.71 -26.28 -0.71
N ASN A 262 13.22 -27.35 -0.11
CA ASN A 262 12.56 -28.66 -0.13
C ASN A 262 11.83 -28.96 1.20
N LEU A 263 11.06 -30.05 1.23
CA LEU A 263 10.28 -30.44 2.41
C LEU A 263 11.16 -30.81 3.63
N SER A 264 12.38 -31.30 3.42
CA SER A 264 13.30 -31.64 4.50
C SER A 264 13.86 -30.37 5.17
N GLU A 265 14.20 -29.37 4.38
CA GLU A 265 14.61 -28.05 4.87
C GLU A 265 13.45 -27.39 5.63
N LEU A 266 12.23 -27.43 5.08
CA LEU A 266 11.05 -26.91 5.77
C LEU A 266 10.82 -27.61 7.13
N ARG A 267 11.01 -28.93 7.20
CA ARG A 267 10.95 -29.67 8.48
C ARG A 267 11.94 -29.09 9.49
N GLY A 268 13.21 -28.91 9.10
CA GLY A 268 14.23 -28.36 10.00
C GLY A 268 13.84 -26.98 10.54
N ILE A 269 13.35 -26.10 9.66
CA ILE A 269 12.90 -24.76 10.01
C ILE A 269 11.71 -24.80 10.98
N LEU A 270 10.72 -25.67 10.74
CA LEU A 270 9.56 -25.80 11.62
C LEU A 270 9.94 -26.29 13.02
N ILE A 271 10.84 -27.27 13.11
CA ILE A 271 11.35 -27.78 14.40
C ILE A 271 12.08 -26.67 15.16
N GLU A 272 12.94 -25.91 14.48
CA GLU A 272 13.67 -24.80 15.08
C GLU A 272 12.72 -23.72 15.64
N ILE A 273 11.73 -23.30 14.84
CA ILE A 273 10.73 -22.31 15.26
C ILE A 273 9.88 -22.83 16.42
N ASN A 274 9.51 -24.12 16.42
CA ASN A 274 8.68 -24.72 17.46
C ASN A 274 9.42 -24.93 18.79
N ASN A 275 10.73 -25.18 18.73
CA ASN A 275 11.60 -25.38 19.90
C ASN A 275 12.14 -24.06 20.49
N GLY A 276 12.03 -22.94 19.78
CA GLY A 276 12.52 -21.64 20.27
C GLY A 276 11.90 -21.23 21.61
N GLU A 277 12.75 -20.80 22.56
CA GLU A 277 12.39 -20.51 23.97
C GLU A 277 11.44 -19.31 24.17
N TYR A 278 11.21 -18.48 23.15
CA TYR A 278 10.29 -17.34 23.23
C TYR A 278 8.85 -17.75 22.89
N ARG A 279 8.28 -18.66 23.69
CA ARG A 279 6.84 -18.89 23.77
C ARG A 279 6.19 -17.74 24.56
N TYR A 280 6.16 -16.54 23.98
CA TYR A 280 5.00 -15.71 24.27
C TYR A 280 3.81 -16.42 23.62
N ASP A 281 3.00 -17.06 24.47
CA ASP A 281 1.83 -17.88 24.17
C ASP A 281 0.73 -17.10 23.43
N ASN A 282 1.03 -16.53 22.26
CA ASN A 282 -0.01 -16.16 21.32
C ASN A 282 -0.52 -17.46 20.70
N PHE A 283 -1.62 -17.96 21.25
CA PHE A 283 -2.47 -19.10 20.82
C PHE A 283 -2.98 -19.03 19.36
N ARG A 284 -2.38 -18.18 18.52
CA ARG A 284 -2.76 -17.90 17.15
C ARG A 284 -1.60 -17.93 16.17
N SER A 285 -0.44 -18.43 16.59
CA SER A 285 0.72 -18.56 15.71
C SER A 285 0.35 -19.41 14.48
N PHE A 286 0.68 -18.91 13.29
CA PHE A 286 0.30 -19.57 12.04
C PHE A 286 1.39 -19.55 10.97
N VAL A 287 1.30 -20.53 10.07
CA VAL A 287 2.02 -20.60 8.80
C VAL A 287 1.13 -20.00 7.72
N GLN A 288 1.60 -18.93 7.06
CA GLN A 288 0.93 -18.35 5.91
C GLN A 288 1.38 -19.03 4.62
N LEU A 289 0.42 -19.45 3.81
CA LEU A 289 0.65 -20.09 2.52
C LEU A 289 0.10 -19.22 1.39
N ASN A 290 1.00 -18.72 0.55
CA ASN A 290 0.72 -18.00 -0.69
C ASN A 290 0.84 -19.00 -1.87
N ILE A 291 -0.26 -19.68 -2.21
CA ILE A 291 -0.25 -20.79 -3.18
C ILE A 291 -0.89 -20.33 -4.50
N ASP A 292 -0.23 -20.62 -5.63
CA ASP A 292 -0.80 -20.36 -6.95
C ASP A 292 -2.13 -21.09 -7.12
N LYS A 293 -3.14 -20.37 -7.64
CA LYS A 293 -4.50 -20.87 -7.82
C LYS A 293 -4.57 -22.18 -8.62
N ASN A 294 -3.60 -22.41 -9.52
CA ASN A 294 -3.55 -23.59 -10.39
C ASN A 294 -2.68 -24.72 -9.83
N THR A 295 -2.21 -24.63 -8.59
CA THR A 295 -1.42 -25.68 -7.96
C THR A 295 -2.28 -26.94 -7.74
N PRO A 296 -1.84 -28.14 -8.17
CA PRO A 296 -2.59 -29.36 -7.90
C PRO A 296 -2.68 -29.65 -6.40
N ILE A 297 -3.87 -30.05 -5.92
CA ILE A 297 -4.15 -30.19 -4.48
C ILE A 297 -3.22 -31.19 -3.75
N LYS A 298 -2.71 -32.19 -4.47
CA LYS A 298 -1.72 -33.15 -3.93
C LYS A 298 -0.48 -32.48 -3.32
N HIS A 299 -0.06 -31.33 -3.84
CA HIS A 299 1.10 -30.60 -3.31
C HIS A 299 0.75 -29.91 -1.99
N LEU A 300 -0.47 -29.38 -1.88
CA LEU A 300 -0.99 -28.84 -0.64
C LEU A 300 -1.01 -29.91 0.46
N TYR A 301 -1.53 -31.11 0.18
CA TYR A 301 -1.60 -32.16 1.21
C TYR A 301 -0.22 -32.58 1.74
N LYS A 302 0.78 -32.67 0.86
CA LYS A 302 2.17 -32.93 1.28
C LYS A 302 2.68 -31.84 2.22
N LEU A 303 2.44 -30.58 1.86
CA LEU A 303 2.87 -29.44 2.65
C LEU A 303 2.15 -29.37 4.01
N LYS A 304 0.82 -29.52 4.01
CA LYS A 304 -0.04 -29.59 5.21
C LYS A 304 0.42 -30.70 6.15
N LYS A 305 0.73 -31.89 5.63
CA LYS A 305 1.24 -33.01 6.43
C LYS A 305 2.54 -32.63 7.13
N VAL A 306 3.50 -32.02 6.44
CA VAL A 306 4.76 -31.58 7.06
C VAL A 306 4.50 -30.53 8.14
N ILE A 307 3.72 -29.49 7.84
CA ILE A 307 3.42 -28.41 8.81
C ILE A 307 2.76 -28.97 10.08
N THR A 308 1.70 -29.78 9.92
CA THR A 308 0.94 -30.35 11.04
C THR A 308 1.67 -31.45 11.80
N THR A 309 2.70 -32.08 11.21
CA THR A 309 3.51 -33.09 11.91
C THR A 309 4.58 -32.46 12.80
N TYR A 310 5.15 -31.33 12.37
CA TYR A 310 6.32 -30.72 13.02
C TYR A 310 6.02 -29.40 13.74
N SER A 311 4.77 -28.95 13.75
CA SER A 311 4.36 -27.75 14.48
C SER A 311 2.88 -27.81 14.86
N ASP A 312 2.54 -27.07 15.92
CA ASP A 312 1.14 -26.83 16.34
C ASP A 312 0.56 -25.55 15.72
N PHE A 313 1.25 -24.98 14.72
CA PHE A 313 0.83 -23.75 14.07
C PHE A 313 -0.41 -23.97 13.22
N LYS A 314 -1.32 -22.98 13.23
CA LYS A 314 -2.44 -22.96 12.30
C LYS A 314 -1.93 -22.76 10.88
N ILE A 315 -2.71 -23.19 9.90
CA ILE A 315 -2.43 -22.91 8.50
C ILE A 315 -3.40 -21.83 8.05
N ALA A 316 -2.86 -20.75 7.48
CA ALA A 316 -3.63 -19.71 6.82
C ALA A 316 -3.28 -19.68 5.35
N TYR A 317 -4.28 -19.56 4.51
CA TYR A 317 -4.12 -19.46 3.07
C TYR A 317 -4.42 -18.05 2.61
N SER A 318 -3.45 -17.39 1.97
CA SER A 318 -3.69 -16.08 1.37
C SER A 318 -4.54 -16.20 0.11
N ALA A 319 -5.46 -15.28 -0.04
CA ALA A 319 -6.36 -15.22 -1.18
C ALA A 319 -6.83 -13.79 -1.39
N TYR A 320 -7.28 -13.48 -2.60
CA TYR A 320 -7.89 -12.21 -2.90
C TYR A 320 -9.41 -12.26 -2.65
N PRO A 321 -10.02 -11.16 -2.20
CA PRO A 321 -11.46 -11.06 -2.16
C PRO A 321 -12.01 -11.04 -3.58
N GLU A 322 -13.19 -11.62 -3.80
CA GLU A 322 -13.84 -11.65 -5.12
C GLU A 322 -14.07 -10.23 -5.68
N ASN A 323 -14.33 -9.26 -4.79
CA ASN A 323 -14.37 -7.84 -5.11
C ASN A 323 -13.17 -7.14 -4.46
N LEU A 324 -12.18 -6.76 -5.27
CA LEU A 324 -11.01 -6.01 -4.81
C LEU A 324 -11.40 -4.57 -4.50
N GLU A 325 -11.19 -4.13 -3.26
CA GLU A 325 -11.30 -2.71 -2.88
C GLU A 325 -9.99 -1.97 -3.17
N PHE A 326 -8.86 -2.66 -3.02
CA PHE A 326 -7.51 -2.12 -3.20
C PHE A 326 -6.72 -2.87 -4.29
N SER A 327 -5.54 -2.37 -4.60
CA SER A 327 -4.59 -3.01 -5.51
C SER A 327 -4.20 -4.43 -5.03
N THR A 328 -3.78 -5.29 -5.96
CA THR A 328 -3.30 -6.64 -5.58
C THR A 328 -2.03 -6.58 -4.74
N THR A 329 -1.18 -5.58 -4.96
CA THR A 329 0.04 -5.32 -4.16
C THR A 329 -0.30 -5.00 -2.71
N TYR A 330 -1.38 -4.22 -2.46
CA TYR A 330 -1.87 -3.99 -1.11
C TYR A 330 -2.17 -5.30 -0.37
N TYR A 331 -2.88 -6.24 -1.01
CA TYR A 331 -3.21 -7.54 -0.40
C TYR A 331 -2.02 -8.51 -0.33
N GLN A 332 -0.95 -8.29 -1.11
CA GLN A 332 0.29 -9.05 -0.96
C GLN A 332 1.07 -8.61 0.29
N ASP A 333 1.02 -7.32 0.64
CA ASP A 333 1.70 -6.78 1.83
C ASP A 333 0.85 -6.89 3.10
N LYS A 334 -0.47 -6.77 2.94
CA LYS A 334 -1.48 -6.94 4.00
C LYS A 334 -2.34 -8.15 3.67
N PRO A 335 -1.81 -9.37 3.86
CA PRO A 335 -2.47 -10.58 3.44
C PRO A 335 -3.82 -10.75 4.13
N ILE A 336 -4.82 -11.06 3.31
CA ILE A 336 -6.12 -11.57 3.74
C ILE A 336 -6.28 -12.98 3.19
N GLY A 337 -7.18 -13.76 3.77
CA GLY A 337 -7.26 -15.16 3.43
C GLY A 337 -8.26 -15.94 4.25
N VAL A 338 -8.00 -17.22 4.46
CA VAL A 338 -8.83 -18.08 5.33
C VAL A 338 -7.96 -19.02 6.15
N PHE A 339 -8.34 -19.25 7.40
CA PHE A 339 -7.72 -20.25 8.26
C PHE A 339 -8.30 -21.65 8.01
N GLU A 340 -7.41 -22.64 8.04
CA GLU A 340 -7.77 -24.05 8.04
C GLU A 340 -8.48 -24.46 9.34
N GLY A 341 -9.46 -25.34 9.25
CA GLY A 341 -10.14 -25.91 10.42
C GLY A 341 -9.34 -27.01 11.12
N ARG A 342 -9.72 -27.30 12.36
CA ARG A 342 -9.13 -28.39 13.14
C ARG A 342 -9.78 -29.72 12.75
N LYS A 343 -8.99 -30.80 12.73
CA LYS A 343 -9.49 -32.16 12.61
C LYS A 343 -10.09 -32.61 13.95
N VAL A 344 -11.21 -33.31 13.91
CA VAL A 344 -11.90 -33.82 15.10
C VAL A 344 -12.10 -35.32 14.97
N ALA A 345 -11.91 -36.05 16.07
CA ALA A 345 -12.01 -37.50 16.11
C ALA A 345 -13.47 -38.01 16.12
N SER A 346 -14.41 -37.21 16.61
CA SER A 346 -15.84 -37.55 16.66
C SER A 346 -16.71 -36.34 16.37
N PHE A 347 -17.81 -36.56 15.66
CA PHE A 347 -18.84 -35.55 15.35
C PHE A 347 -20.20 -36.23 15.26
N GLU A 348 -21.27 -35.48 15.50
CA GLU A 348 -22.66 -35.96 15.36
C GLU A 348 -23.31 -35.49 14.05
N ASN A 349 -22.90 -34.32 13.56
CA ASN A 349 -23.49 -33.70 12.38
C ASN A 349 -22.44 -33.52 11.27
N GLU A 350 -22.63 -34.17 10.13
CA GLU A 350 -21.75 -34.01 8.96
C GLU A 350 -22.34 -33.02 7.96
N ILE A 351 -21.55 -32.01 7.60
CA ILE A 351 -21.89 -31.00 6.59
C ILE A 351 -20.98 -31.24 5.39
N THR A 352 -21.46 -31.90 4.35
CA THR A 352 -20.66 -32.19 3.15
C THR A 352 -20.77 -31.06 2.12
N LEU A 353 -19.63 -30.47 1.75
CA LEU A 353 -19.47 -29.57 0.62
C LEU A 353 -18.77 -30.27 -0.53
N GLU A 354 -19.43 -30.38 -1.68
CA GLU A 354 -18.93 -31.08 -2.85
C GLU A 354 -18.80 -30.14 -4.04
N LEU A 355 -17.63 -30.11 -4.67
CA LEU A 355 -17.42 -29.43 -5.95
C LEU A 355 -17.44 -30.47 -7.09
N THR A 356 -18.48 -30.41 -7.91
CA THR A 356 -18.65 -31.33 -9.03
C THR A 356 -17.72 -31.00 -10.21
N ASN A 357 -17.56 -31.95 -11.14
CA ASN A 357 -16.82 -31.74 -12.41
C ASN A 357 -17.37 -30.59 -13.29
N ARG A 358 -18.61 -30.15 -13.04
CA ARG A 358 -19.24 -29.00 -13.72
C ARG A 358 -19.01 -27.68 -12.99
N ASN A 359 -18.16 -27.66 -11.95
CA ASN A 359 -17.94 -26.54 -11.04
C ASN A 359 -19.22 -26.08 -10.29
N GLU A 360 -20.19 -26.97 -10.12
CA GLU A 360 -21.35 -26.73 -9.26
C GLU A 360 -21.02 -27.16 -7.84
N ILE A 361 -21.41 -26.36 -6.85
CA ILE A 361 -21.23 -26.64 -5.43
C ILE A 361 -22.52 -27.25 -4.88
N LEU A 362 -22.40 -28.43 -4.27
CA LEU A 362 -23.48 -29.13 -3.59
C LEU A 362 -23.23 -29.12 -2.09
N LEU A 363 -24.26 -28.81 -1.32
CA LEU A 363 -24.27 -28.92 0.15
C LEU A 363 -25.19 -30.07 0.53
N ASN A 364 -24.67 -31.11 1.16
CA ASN A 364 -25.40 -32.35 1.50
C ASN A 364 -26.16 -32.91 0.28
N LYS A 365 -25.49 -32.97 -0.89
CA LYS A 365 -26.03 -33.42 -2.19
C LYS A 365 -27.14 -32.54 -2.81
N LYS A 366 -27.46 -31.39 -2.20
CA LYS A 366 -28.43 -30.43 -2.74
C LYS A 366 -27.71 -29.22 -3.35
N ARG A 367 -28.26 -28.69 -4.44
CA ARG A 367 -27.74 -27.48 -5.10
C ARG A 367 -28.26 -26.25 -4.38
N PHE A 368 -27.36 -25.33 -4.06
CA PHE A 368 -27.67 -24.03 -3.48
C PHE A 368 -27.08 -22.91 -4.32
N ASN A 369 -27.66 -21.71 -4.23
CA ASN A 369 -27.01 -20.50 -4.71
C ASN A 369 -25.80 -20.20 -3.81
N CYS A 370 -24.69 -19.74 -4.38
CA CYS A 370 -23.48 -19.34 -3.63
C CYS A 370 -23.79 -18.48 -2.40
N LYS A 371 -24.72 -17.52 -2.52
CA LYS A 371 -25.11 -16.63 -1.39
C LYS A 371 -25.80 -17.37 -0.24
N GLN A 372 -26.48 -18.48 -0.54
CA GLN A 372 -27.25 -19.27 0.44
C GLN A 372 -26.41 -20.35 1.12
N ILE A 373 -25.25 -20.71 0.56
CA ILE A 373 -24.41 -21.80 1.09
C ILE A 373 -23.97 -21.47 2.52
N ALA A 374 -23.38 -20.29 2.72
CA ALA A 374 -22.89 -19.87 4.03
C ALA A 374 -24.03 -19.79 5.07
N ASP A 375 -25.20 -19.28 4.69
CA ASP A 375 -26.36 -19.21 5.58
C ASP A 375 -26.85 -20.62 5.99
N THR A 376 -26.86 -21.55 5.04
CA THR A 376 -27.30 -22.93 5.29
C THR A 376 -26.30 -23.68 6.17
N ILE A 377 -24.99 -23.48 5.96
CA ILE A 377 -23.93 -24.02 6.83
C ILE A 377 -24.10 -23.48 8.25
N SER A 378 -24.30 -22.16 8.38
CA SER A 378 -24.51 -21.51 9.68
C SER A 378 -25.68 -22.13 10.44
N GLN A 379 -26.83 -22.32 9.78
CA GLN A 379 -28.01 -22.95 10.39
C GLN A 379 -27.75 -24.39 10.84
N GLN A 380 -27.02 -25.18 10.04
CA GLN A 380 -26.68 -26.55 10.40
C GLN A 380 -25.74 -26.61 11.62
N ILE A 381 -24.74 -25.72 11.68
CA ILE A 381 -23.85 -25.57 12.83
C ILE A 381 -24.64 -25.17 14.09
N LEU A 382 -25.58 -24.24 13.98
CA LEU A 382 -26.41 -23.80 15.10
C LEU A 382 -27.37 -24.90 15.59
N SER A 383 -27.85 -25.76 14.68
CA SER A 383 -28.72 -26.88 15.02
C SER A 383 -28.01 -28.00 15.79
N ASN A 384 -26.74 -28.27 15.46
CA ASN A 384 -25.90 -29.17 16.23
C ASN A 384 -24.45 -28.65 16.24
N LYS A 385 -24.00 -28.20 17.42
CA LYS A 385 -22.66 -27.64 17.64
C LYS A 385 -21.55 -28.69 17.59
N ASN A 386 -21.88 -29.98 17.65
CA ASN A 386 -20.96 -31.10 17.46
C ASN A 386 -20.95 -31.51 15.98
N TYR A 387 -20.36 -30.65 15.14
CA TYR A 387 -20.40 -30.78 13.68
C TYR A 387 -19.01 -31.05 13.09
N ASN A 388 -18.99 -31.48 11.84
CA ASN A 388 -17.80 -31.50 11.01
C ASN A 388 -18.16 -31.10 9.59
N ILE A 389 -17.34 -30.24 8.97
CA ILE A 389 -17.50 -29.87 7.56
C ILE A 389 -16.55 -30.71 6.72
N THR A 390 -17.12 -31.43 5.76
CA THR A 390 -16.40 -32.38 4.93
C THR A 390 -16.30 -31.87 3.49
N PHE A 391 -15.09 -31.78 2.94
CA PHE A 391 -14.88 -31.38 1.54
C PHE A 391 -14.78 -32.59 0.61
N LYS A 392 -15.49 -32.53 -0.53
CA LYS A 392 -15.38 -33.46 -1.65
C LYS A 392 -14.99 -32.70 -2.90
N LEU A 393 -13.80 -33.01 -3.41
CA LEU A 393 -13.24 -32.36 -4.58
C LEU A 393 -13.38 -33.25 -5.82
N LYS A 394 -13.27 -32.64 -7.01
CA LYS A 394 -13.16 -33.35 -8.28
C LYS A 394 -11.78 -34.02 -8.42
N GLU A 395 -11.67 -35.09 -9.21
CA GLU A 395 -10.44 -35.90 -9.34
C GLU A 395 -9.16 -35.11 -9.68
N LYS A 396 -9.28 -34.02 -10.45
CA LYS A 396 -8.17 -33.15 -10.84
C LYS A 396 -8.31 -31.77 -10.22
N ALA A 397 -8.65 -31.72 -8.94
CA ALA A 397 -8.82 -30.47 -8.22
C ALA A 397 -7.52 -29.67 -8.11
N LEU A 398 -7.69 -28.37 -8.27
CA LEU A 398 -6.67 -27.36 -8.07
C LEU A 398 -6.85 -26.72 -6.69
N PHE A 399 -5.83 -25.99 -6.25
CA PHE A 399 -5.89 -25.24 -4.99
C PHE A 399 -7.07 -24.25 -4.97
N SER A 400 -7.36 -23.58 -6.09
CA SER A 400 -8.51 -22.68 -6.22
C SER A 400 -9.86 -23.35 -5.96
N ASP A 401 -9.99 -24.64 -6.26
CA ASP A 401 -11.22 -25.39 -6.03
C ASP A 401 -11.45 -25.62 -4.53
N TYR A 402 -10.40 -26.06 -3.84
CA TYR A 402 -10.40 -26.33 -2.41
C TYR A 402 -10.62 -25.06 -1.58
N ILE A 403 -9.83 -24.02 -1.84
CA ILE A 403 -9.89 -22.77 -1.08
C ILE A 403 -11.25 -22.09 -1.22
N LYS A 404 -11.91 -22.26 -2.36
CA LYS A 404 -13.27 -21.77 -2.59
C LYS A 404 -14.27 -22.48 -1.67
N LEU A 405 -14.22 -23.81 -1.55
CA LEU A 405 -15.09 -24.54 -0.61
C LEU A 405 -14.77 -24.14 0.84
N LEU A 406 -13.49 -24.04 1.20
CA LEU A 406 -13.05 -23.62 2.52
C LEU A 406 -13.58 -22.22 2.87
N SER A 407 -13.58 -21.30 1.91
CA SER A 407 -14.09 -19.94 2.13
C SER A 407 -15.58 -19.89 2.45
N TYR A 408 -16.43 -20.67 1.75
CA TYR A 408 -17.85 -20.76 2.08
C TYR A 408 -18.11 -21.41 3.44
N ALA A 409 -17.34 -22.45 3.77
CA ALA A 409 -17.39 -23.10 5.08
C ALA A 409 -17.03 -22.10 6.19
N ARG A 410 -15.96 -21.33 5.98
CA ARG A 410 -15.47 -20.33 6.91
C ARG A 410 -16.47 -19.19 7.11
N GLU A 411 -17.09 -18.70 6.04
CA GLU A 411 -18.15 -17.69 6.09
C GLU A 411 -19.35 -18.18 6.92
N GLY A 412 -19.83 -19.41 6.66
CA GLY A 412 -20.94 -20.00 7.40
C GLY A 412 -20.64 -20.21 8.87
N TYR A 413 -19.41 -20.62 9.18
CA TYR A 413 -18.90 -20.70 10.56
C TYR A 413 -18.89 -19.33 11.25
N PHE A 414 -18.37 -18.28 10.62
CA PHE A 414 -18.38 -16.93 11.20
C PHE A 414 -19.80 -16.41 11.42
N LYS A 415 -20.73 -16.66 10.49
CA LYS A 415 -22.15 -16.33 10.68
C LYS A 415 -22.74 -17.03 11.91
N ALA A 416 -22.40 -18.30 12.14
CA ALA A 416 -22.83 -19.03 13.33
C ALA A 416 -22.22 -18.44 14.62
N ILE A 417 -20.93 -18.06 14.60
CA ILE A 417 -20.30 -17.38 15.74
C ILE A 417 -20.99 -16.07 16.05
N ILE A 418 -21.25 -15.23 15.04
CA ILE A 418 -21.89 -13.93 15.25
C ILE A 418 -23.25 -14.10 15.93
N PHE A 419 -24.00 -15.13 15.55
CA PHE A 419 -25.26 -15.47 16.18
C PHE A 419 -25.08 -15.90 17.65
N LEU A 420 -24.17 -16.85 17.92
CA LEU A 420 -23.87 -17.33 19.28
C LEU A 420 -23.29 -16.23 20.18
N ALA A 421 -22.49 -15.32 19.62
CA ALA A 421 -21.92 -14.19 20.34
C ALA A 421 -23.01 -13.21 20.76
N LYS A 422 -23.98 -12.93 19.87
CA LYS A 422 -25.16 -12.12 20.21
C LYS A 422 -25.99 -12.74 21.32
N GLU A 423 -26.24 -14.05 21.28
CA GLU A 423 -26.98 -14.75 22.35
C GLU A 423 -26.28 -14.66 23.71
N LYS A 424 -24.95 -14.59 23.71
CA LYS A 424 -24.11 -14.53 24.92
C LYS A 424 -23.67 -13.10 25.28
N GLU A 425 -24.16 -12.08 24.57
CA GLU A 425 -23.76 -10.68 24.74
C GLU A 425 -22.23 -10.47 24.68
N ILE A 426 -21.54 -11.25 23.84
CA ILE A 426 -20.09 -11.15 23.65
C ILE A 426 -19.78 -9.97 22.73
N ASP A 427 -18.81 -9.15 23.14
CA ASP A 427 -18.39 -7.99 22.36
C ASP A 427 -17.85 -8.40 20.96
N PRO A 428 -18.20 -7.67 19.88
CA PRO A 428 -17.72 -7.96 18.53
C PRO A 428 -16.21 -8.07 18.40
N PHE A 429 -15.44 -7.39 19.24
CA PHE A 429 -13.98 -7.50 19.28
C PHE A 429 -13.52 -8.94 19.52
N PHE A 430 -14.21 -9.69 20.38
CA PHE A 430 -13.88 -11.10 20.67
C PHE A 430 -14.34 -12.05 19.56
N ILE A 431 -15.29 -11.66 18.71
CA ILE A 431 -15.73 -12.50 17.58
C ILE A 431 -14.57 -12.70 16.59
N TYR A 432 -13.87 -11.63 16.24
CA TYR A 432 -12.79 -11.68 15.26
C TYR A 432 -11.49 -12.21 15.84
N ASN A 433 -11.21 -11.84 17.09
CA ASN A 433 -10.00 -12.25 17.74
C ASN A 433 -10.15 -13.67 18.30
N GLU A 434 -11.22 -13.95 19.02
CA GLU A 434 -11.38 -15.16 19.84
C GLU A 434 -12.54 -16.04 19.36
N SER A 435 -12.78 -16.07 18.05
CA SER A 435 -13.78 -16.93 17.40
C SER A 435 -13.76 -18.38 17.92
N GLU A 436 -12.57 -18.96 18.07
CA GLU A 436 -12.40 -20.33 18.57
C GLU A 436 -12.75 -20.52 20.05
N ASN A 437 -12.74 -19.45 20.86
CA ASN A 437 -13.22 -19.51 22.25
C ASN A 437 -14.77 -19.58 22.30
N ILE A 438 -15.45 -19.21 21.21
CA ILE A 438 -16.91 -19.26 21.09
C ILE A 438 -17.35 -20.61 20.51
N LEU A 439 -16.72 -21.01 19.41
CA LEU A 439 -16.99 -22.25 18.69
C LEU A 439 -15.75 -22.64 17.88
N TYR A 440 -15.31 -23.90 17.93
CA TYR A 440 -14.20 -24.35 17.08
C TYR A 440 -14.65 -24.49 15.62
N PHE A 441 -13.77 -24.13 14.68
CA PHE A 441 -13.95 -24.43 13.26
C PHE A 441 -13.45 -25.85 12.96
N MET A 442 -14.37 -26.74 12.64
CA MET A 442 -14.10 -28.18 12.50
C MET A 442 -14.23 -28.59 11.03
N THR A 443 -13.14 -29.11 10.45
CA THR A 443 -13.11 -29.53 9.05
C THR A 443 -12.36 -30.85 8.87
N VAL A 444 -12.82 -31.68 7.95
CA VAL A 444 -12.12 -32.86 7.46
C VAL A 444 -12.09 -32.83 5.93
N ASP A 445 -10.92 -33.11 5.37
CA ASP A 445 -10.80 -33.35 3.94
C ASP A 445 -10.86 -34.87 3.69
N ILE A 446 -11.83 -35.35 2.90
CA ILE A 446 -12.00 -36.80 2.66
C ILE A 446 -10.77 -37.37 1.95
N ASP A 447 -10.15 -36.58 1.09
CA ASP A 447 -9.01 -37.01 0.29
C ASP A 447 -7.73 -37.18 1.12
N ASP A 448 -7.65 -36.63 2.34
CA ASP A 448 -6.50 -36.86 3.22
C ASP A 448 -6.34 -38.36 3.53
N ALA A 449 -7.41 -39.11 3.75
CA ALA A 449 -7.30 -40.53 4.10
C ALA A 449 -6.91 -41.40 2.89
N GLU A 450 -7.58 -41.23 1.76
CA GLU A 450 -7.37 -42.06 0.57
C GLU A 450 -6.07 -41.72 -0.18
N ILE A 451 -5.68 -40.43 -0.21
CA ILE A 451 -4.43 -39.99 -0.83
C ILE A 451 -3.21 -40.31 0.05
N ILE A 452 -3.30 -40.18 1.38
CA ILE A 452 -2.19 -40.56 2.27
C ILE A 452 -1.90 -42.06 2.17
N ASP A 453 -2.93 -42.91 2.08
CA ASP A 453 -2.78 -44.36 1.95
C ASP A 453 -2.14 -44.76 0.61
N LYS A 454 -2.48 -44.03 -0.48
CA LYS A 454 -1.88 -44.23 -1.81
C LYS A 454 -0.49 -43.64 -1.97
N LEU A 455 -0.13 -42.59 -1.21
CA LEU A 455 1.16 -41.90 -1.35
C LEU A 455 2.36 -42.68 -0.80
N LYS A 456 2.16 -43.83 -0.12
CA LYS A 456 3.22 -44.70 0.42
C LYS A 456 4.40 -43.92 1.03
N ILE A 457 4.10 -42.88 1.81
CA ILE A 457 5.13 -42.18 2.58
C ILE A 457 5.33 -43.04 3.83
N PRO A 458 6.51 -43.68 4.01
CA PRO A 458 6.71 -44.59 5.12
C PRO A 458 6.42 -43.87 6.44
N PRO A 459 5.76 -44.54 7.41
CA PRO A 459 5.64 -44.01 8.76
C PRO A 459 7.04 -43.77 9.33
N LEU A 460 7.18 -42.68 10.09
CA LEU A 460 8.45 -42.31 10.71
C LEU A 460 8.86 -43.43 11.70
N ASN A 461 10.01 -44.05 11.48
CA ASN A 461 10.75 -44.67 12.58
C ASN A 461 11.33 -43.52 13.40
N LEU A 462 10.85 -43.38 14.63
CA LEU A 462 11.33 -42.39 15.60
C LEU A 462 12.62 -42.84 16.32
N GLU A 463 13.25 -43.93 15.86
CA GLU A 463 14.41 -44.56 16.53
C GLU A 463 15.73 -44.47 15.76
N ASP A 464 15.78 -43.81 14.60
CA ASP A 464 17.04 -43.53 13.90
C ASP A 464 17.38 -42.03 14.01
N ASP A 465 17.82 -41.62 15.20
CA ASP A 465 18.74 -40.49 15.48
C ASP A 465 19.54 -40.80 16.76
#